data_AF-A0A3E4T592-F1
#
_entry.id   AF-A0A3E4T592-F1
#
_cell.length_a   1.000
_cell.length_b   1.000
_cell.length_c   1.000
_cell.angle_alpha   90.00
_cell.angle_beta   90.00
_cell.angle_gamma   90.00
#
_symmetry.space_group_name_H-M   'P 1'
#
loop_
_entity.id
_entity.type
_entity.pdbx_description
1 polymer ?
#
loop_
_entity_poly.entity_id
_entity_poly.type
_entity_poly.pdbx_seq_one_letter_code
_entity_poly.pdbx_strand_id
1 'polypeptide(L)'
;MYMITLDNFEDFVPYKIWMRGEEYYETDAVSELEEISPGEWTATVEGTDDYNVEMSMDGNEIESWYCDCPYDGEICKHVVATLLAIRDNRKKAGNSIFSKMKIKAEEAPVLEEIKEVGKQPCPSLVDIQRLLSFIDPQELSKFICEYASTNLEFKTALSNHFIAKELSLSSKGKDYRIEIQKVFKGSGYHKRSRYHNRYDNYDRDWKTIFNQMDTFLEKADFFLNLEAMDNSIAIALQVLRSIGENYDDELLYDDGISSSDYCEQAGDLLLKVIEHPKTTQAQKMEILQGLREIAEISIFREYDLYDVDELMMQINLSIQPAEKALELIDELLEVRKGTCDIYKLVLRKVNLLLEQNEEQKADDTIRQYLYLTEIRRMEVDKLIARCQYDEAICLLNDGIEIAEREMHSGTVGEWLKMKLDIYEITHRVSEVIDTCRLLFVVGSDKLIYYSKLKTLVPKEQWKSFLDRMMKEAELSDYFSFVGNDKAEIYVKEKDNDSLFSLLSSVRYNQLEALMKYAHYLKDTHSEKLIAIYTSLLNDYAERNLGREHYEFIARVLSCIRKLNGGQAVVKSLVAEFRIKYKRRPAMMEVLGKF
;
A
#
# COMPACT_ATOMS: atom_id res chain seq x y z
N MET A 1 9.83 33.94 17.46
CA MET A 1 10.30 32.65 16.91
C MET A 1 11.72 32.90 16.47
N TYR A 2 12.70 32.27 17.10
CA TYR A 2 14.09 32.44 16.70
C TYR A 2 14.29 31.65 15.40
N MET A 3 14.63 32.33 14.32
CA MET A 3 14.91 31.70 13.03
C MET A 3 16.33 31.11 13.08
N ILE A 4 16.45 29.81 12.79
CA ILE A 4 17.74 29.12 12.68
C ILE A 4 18.21 29.30 11.24
N THR A 5 19.43 29.80 11.07
CA THR A 5 20.02 30.13 9.78
C THR A 5 21.40 29.53 9.67
N LEU A 6 21.89 29.43 8.45
CA LEU A 6 23.27 29.07 8.13
C LEU A 6 24.32 29.95 8.80
N ASP A 7 23.97 31.12 9.35
CA ASP A 7 24.91 32.05 10.00
C ASP A 7 24.84 32.02 11.54
N ASN A 8 23.84 31.37 12.15
CA ASN A 8 23.63 31.40 13.60
C ASN A 8 23.27 30.04 14.24
N PHE A 9 23.28 28.94 13.48
CA PHE A 9 22.85 27.63 13.99
C PHE A 9 23.73 27.13 15.16
N GLU A 10 24.98 27.59 15.29
CA GLU A 10 25.85 27.32 16.45
C GLU A 10 25.21 27.67 17.80
N ASP A 11 24.37 28.70 17.86
CA ASP A 11 23.72 29.16 19.09
C ASP A 11 22.62 28.20 19.56
N PHE A 12 22.18 27.28 18.70
CA PHE A 12 21.10 26.32 18.94
C PHE A 12 21.60 24.88 19.15
N VAL A 13 22.91 24.65 19.01
CA VAL A 13 23.54 23.33 19.15
C VAL A 13 24.22 23.20 20.51
N PRO A 14 23.95 22.13 21.29
CA PRO A 14 24.68 21.88 22.53
C PRO A 14 26.19 21.80 22.29
N TYR A 15 27.00 22.50 23.11
CA TYR A 15 28.46 22.61 22.95
C TYR A 15 29.19 21.29 22.65
N LYS A 16 28.79 20.19 23.30
CA LYS A 16 29.40 18.86 23.06
C LYS A 16 29.11 18.28 21.68
N ILE A 17 27.96 18.59 21.10
CA ILE A 17 27.58 18.16 19.74
C ILE A 17 28.27 19.06 18.71
N TRP A 18 28.32 20.37 18.97
CA TRP A 18 29.06 21.33 18.16
C TRP A 18 30.52 20.90 17.96
N MET A 19 31.26 20.65 19.05
CA MET A 19 32.66 20.23 18.99
C MET A 19 32.89 18.96 18.15
N ARG A 20 31.93 18.01 18.19
CA ARG A 20 32.03 16.77 17.40
C ARG A 20 31.64 16.98 15.94
N GLY A 21 30.69 17.86 15.66
CA GLY A 21 30.34 18.19 14.28
C GLY A 21 31.45 18.97 13.57
N GLU A 22 32.09 19.89 14.29
CA GLU A 22 33.28 20.61 13.82
C GLU A 22 34.44 19.63 13.54
N GLU A 23 34.70 18.66 14.43
CA GLU A 23 35.70 17.61 14.21
C GLU A 23 35.44 16.82 12.92
N TYR A 24 34.20 16.36 12.69
CA TYR A 24 33.83 15.60 11.48
C TYR A 24 34.01 16.43 10.21
N TYR A 25 33.65 17.71 10.26
CA TYR A 25 33.87 18.64 9.16
C TYR A 25 35.37 18.87 8.89
N GLU A 26 36.17 19.12 9.93
CA GLU A 26 37.62 19.34 9.80
C GLU A 26 38.37 18.11 9.30
N THR A 27 37.87 16.90 9.58
CA THR A 27 38.43 15.64 9.08
C THR A 27 37.97 15.25 7.66
N ASP A 28 37.22 16.12 6.97
CA ASP A 28 36.68 15.87 5.62
C ASP A 28 35.78 14.61 5.56
N ALA A 29 35.05 14.34 6.66
CA ALA A 29 34.16 13.18 6.78
C ALA A 29 32.83 13.36 6.03
N VAL A 30 32.56 14.56 5.50
CA VAL A 30 31.36 14.85 4.71
C VAL A 30 31.70 14.65 3.24
N SER A 31 31.13 13.61 2.63
CA SER A 31 31.26 13.26 1.22
C SER A 31 29.92 13.44 0.50
N GLU A 32 29.96 13.47 -0.83
CA GLU A 32 28.75 13.51 -1.68
C GLU A 32 27.77 14.67 -1.35
N LEU A 33 28.31 15.82 -0.92
CA LEU A 33 27.49 17.01 -0.66
C LEU A 33 26.94 17.58 -1.98
N GLU A 34 25.64 17.42 -2.21
CA GLU A 34 24.94 17.84 -3.42
C GLU A 34 23.65 18.61 -3.09
N GLU A 35 23.29 19.57 -3.94
CA GLU A 35 22.00 20.25 -3.90
C GLU A 35 21.11 19.61 -4.98
N ILE A 36 20.19 18.75 -4.56
CA ILE A 36 19.34 17.94 -5.46
C ILE A 36 18.20 18.76 -6.08
N SER A 37 17.77 19.82 -5.40
CA SER A 37 16.85 20.83 -5.91
C SER A 37 17.08 22.14 -5.15
N PRO A 38 16.59 23.31 -5.62
CA PRO A 38 16.87 24.59 -4.97
C PRO A 38 16.48 24.58 -3.48
N GLY A 39 17.47 24.66 -2.58
CA GLY A 39 17.24 24.60 -1.13
C GLY A 39 17.30 23.20 -0.52
N GLU A 40 17.28 22.13 -1.30
CA GLU A 40 17.34 20.73 -0.82
C GLU A 40 18.74 20.15 -0.99
N TRP A 41 19.38 19.80 0.12
CA TRP A 41 20.75 19.32 0.20
C TRP A 41 20.80 17.90 0.73
N THR A 42 21.69 17.09 0.15
CA THR A 42 22.00 15.74 0.61
C THR A 42 23.50 15.60 0.82
N ALA A 43 23.91 14.82 1.82
CA ALA A 43 25.32 14.46 2.04
C ALA A 43 25.46 13.11 2.74
N THR A 44 26.58 12.46 2.49
CA THR A 44 27.01 11.25 3.21
C THR A 44 28.06 11.66 4.25
N VAL A 45 27.91 11.23 5.50
CA VAL A 45 28.85 11.55 6.58
C VAL A 45 29.46 10.27 7.15
N GLU A 46 30.75 10.08 6.90
CA GLU A 46 31.52 8.90 7.31
C GLU A 46 31.75 8.91 8.85
N GLY A 47 31.33 7.84 9.52
CA GLY A 47 31.45 7.69 10.97
C GLY A 47 31.76 6.27 11.43
N THR A 48 31.01 5.76 12.41
CA THR A 48 31.02 4.32 12.74
C THR A 48 30.42 3.47 11.61
N ASP A 49 29.48 4.08 10.89
CA ASP A 49 28.90 3.67 9.61
C ASP A 49 28.77 4.95 8.77
N ASP A 50 28.37 4.83 7.50
CA ASP A 50 28.07 5.97 6.63
C ASP A 50 26.64 6.43 6.89
N TYR A 51 26.45 7.71 7.22
CA TYR A 51 25.16 8.28 7.58
C TYR A 51 24.67 9.26 6.51
N ASN A 52 23.44 9.09 6.04
CA ASN A 52 22.82 10.02 5.10
C ASN A 52 22.22 11.20 5.86
N VAL A 53 22.51 12.41 5.37
CA VAL A 53 21.98 13.67 5.90
C VAL A 53 21.22 14.38 4.79
N GLU A 54 19.97 14.72 5.06
CA GLU A 54 19.09 15.47 4.17
C GLU A 54 18.69 16.78 4.85
N MET A 55 18.64 17.88 4.08
CA MET A 55 18.40 19.21 4.62
C MET A 55 17.58 20.07 3.65
N SER A 56 16.59 20.78 4.18
CA SER A 56 15.78 21.74 3.43
C SER A 56 16.03 23.16 3.92
N MET A 57 16.21 24.09 2.98
CA MET A 57 16.64 25.46 3.24
C MET A 57 15.99 26.47 2.28
N ASP A 58 15.38 27.53 2.82
CA ASP A 58 15.01 28.71 2.02
C ASP A 58 16.07 29.81 2.16
N GLY A 59 16.90 29.96 1.13
CA GLY A 59 18.04 30.87 1.17
C GLY A 59 19.02 30.49 2.29
N ASN A 60 19.14 31.34 3.31
CA ASN A 60 19.99 31.08 4.50
C ASN A 60 19.21 30.50 5.68
N GLU A 61 17.88 30.42 5.62
CA GLU A 61 17.05 29.83 6.68
C GLU A 61 17.03 28.30 6.57
N ILE A 62 17.15 27.62 7.71
CA ILE A 62 17.12 26.16 7.77
C ILE A 62 15.69 25.76 8.14
N GLU A 63 14.97 25.12 7.20
CA GLU A 63 13.58 24.72 7.39
C GLU A 63 13.48 23.37 8.10
N SER A 64 14.27 22.39 7.68
CA SER A 64 14.31 21.06 8.30
C SER A 64 15.60 20.29 8.02
N TRP A 65 15.86 19.26 8.81
CA TRP A 65 16.97 18.33 8.62
C TRP A 65 16.58 16.92 9.06
N TYR A 66 17.17 15.92 8.42
CA TYR A 66 17.08 14.52 8.78
C TYR A 66 18.46 13.88 8.71
N CYS A 67 18.73 12.95 9.63
CA CYS A 67 19.91 12.10 9.59
C CYS A 67 19.55 10.72 10.13
N ASP A 68 19.94 9.67 9.41
CA ASP A 68 19.68 8.26 9.74
C ASP A 68 20.51 7.72 10.92
N CYS A 69 21.28 8.57 11.61
CA CYS A 69 22.11 8.14 12.71
C CYS A 69 21.28 7.81 13.98
N PRO A 70 21.73 6.86 14.82
CA PRO A 70 20.98 6.39 15.99
C PRO A 70 20.98 7.37 17.19
N TYR A 71 21.28 8.65 16.96
CA TYR A 71 21.36 9.67 18.01
C TYR A 71 19.99 10.29 18.30
N ASP A 72 19.54 10.18 19.54
CA ASP A 72 18.18 10.51 20.00
C ASP A 72 18.03 11.99 20.45
N GLY A 73 18.70 12.92 19.75
CA GLY A 73 18.69 14.37 20.07
C GLY A 73 18.37 15.24 18.86
N GLU A 74 17.87 16.47 19.10
CA GLU A 74 17.30 17.34 18.05
C GLU A 74 18.25 17.65 16.88
N ILE A 75 19.53 17.92 17.15
CA ILE A 75 20.57 18.09 16.13
C ILE A 75 21.71 17.15 16.45
N CYS A 76 22.08 16.29 15.50
CA CYS A 76 23.22 15.38 15.63
C CYS A 76 24.51 16.00 15.06
N LYS A 77 25.65 15.41 15.38
CA LYS A 77 26.96 15.87 14.90
C LYS A 77 27.12 15.83 13.37
N HIS A 78 26.43 14.91 12.68
CA HIS A 78 26.50 14.80 11.22
C HIS A 78 25.78 15.96 10.54
N VAL A 79 24.59 16.34 11.04
CA VAL A 79 23.86 17.54 10.59
C VAL A 79 24.71 18.80 10.76
N VAL A 80 25.42 18.94 11.89
CA VAL A 80 26.34 20.06 12.12
C VAL A 80 27.48 20.06 11.09
N ALA A 81 28.09 18.90 10.82
CA ALA A 81 29.17 18.78 9.85
C ALA A 81 28.70 19.15 8.42
N THR A 82 27.52 18.68 8.03
CA THR A 82 26.90 19.01 6.73
C THR A 82 26.60 20.51 6.61
N LEU A 83 26.03 21.13 7.66
CA LEU A 83 25.78 22.59 7.67
C LEU A 83 27.06 23.42 7.51
N LEU A 84 28.16 23.01 8.16
CA LEU A 84 29.46 23.65 7.99
C LEU A 84 29.99 23.49 6.56
N ALA A 85 29.81 22.30 5.97
CA ALA A 85 30.20 22.04 4.59
C ALA A 85 29.41 22.89 3.58
N ILE A 86 28.09 23.04 3.78
CA ILE A 86 27.23 23.94 2.97
C ILE A 86 27.68 25.40 3.13
N ARG A 87 27.92 25.85 4.36
CA ARG A 87 28.40 27.21 4.68
C ARG A 87 29.68 27.55 3.91
N ASP A 88 30.64 26.62 3.87
CA ASP A 88 31.91 26.82 3.18
C ASP A 88 31.83 26.63 1.67
N ASN A 89 30.96 25.74 1.17
CA ASN A 89 30.67 25.62 -0.26
C ASN A 89 30.13 26.95 -0.82
N ARG A 90 29.18 27.58 -0.12
CA ARG A 90 28.65 28.90 -0.50
C ARG A 90 29.70 30.02 -0.46
N LYS A 91 30.60 30.01 0.54
CA LYS A 91 31.73 30.97 0.59
C LYS A 91 32.74 30.75 -0.55
N LYS A 92 33.00 29.51 -0.95
CA LYS A 92 33.89 29.16 -2.08
C LYS A 92 33.28 29.56 -3.43
N ALA A 93 31.96 29.36 -3.61
CA ALA A 93 31.24 29.82 -4.79
C ALA A 93 31.26 31.36 -4.95
N GLY A 94 31.16 32.11 -3.84
CA GLY A 94 31.25 33.58 -3.83
C GLY A 94 32.66 34.15 -4.10
N ASN A 95 33.73 33.44 -3.72
CA ASN A 95 35.12 33.92 -3.83
C ASN A 95 35.84 33.52 -5.14
N SER A 96 35.30 32.58 -5.92
CA SER A 96 35.89 32.12 -7.19
C SER A 96 35.72 33.14 -8.34
N ILE A 97 34.78 34.09 -8.21
CA ILE A 97 34.38 35.01 -9.29
C ILE A 97 35.31 36.25 -9.41
N PHE A 98 36.10 36.61 -8.40
CA PHE A 98 36.77 37.93 -8.35
C PHE A 98 38.31 37.99 -8.51
N SER A 99 39.02 36.87 -8.72
CA SER A 99 40.50 36.88 -8.69
C SER A 99 41.23 36.61 -10.01
N LYS A 100 40.55 36.44 -11.16
CA LYS A 100 41.21 36.15 -12.45
C LYS A 100 40.75 36.97 -13.67
N MET A 101 40.26 38.20 -13.48
CA MET A 101 40.10 39.16 -14.59
C MET A 101 40.89 40.45 -14.31
N LYS A 102 42.18 40.45 -14.66
CA LYS A 102 42.89 41.67 -15.08
C LYS A 102 43.18 41.53 -16.57
N ILE A 103 42.29 42.07 -17.40
CA ILE A 103 42.60 42.36 -18.81
C ILE A 103 42.87 43.86 -18.90
N LYS A 104 44.04 44.19 -19.46
CA LYS A 104 44.44 45.54 -19.84
C LYS A 104 43.48 46.07 -20.89
N ALA A 105 42.89 47.23 -20.63
CA ALA A 105 42.21 48.04 -21.63
C ALA A 105 43.23 48.90 -22.39
N GLU A 106 43.15 48.90 -23.71
CA GLU A 106 43.53 50.04 -24.53
C GLU A 106 42.32 50.44 -25.37
N GLU A 107 41.91 51.69 -25.16
CA GLU A 107 40.78 52.40 -25.78
C GLU A 107 41.17 52.94 -27.16
N ALA A 108 40.16 53.26 -28.00
CA ALA A 108 39.93 54.58 -28.65
C ALA A 108 39.14 54.43 -30.01
N PRO A 109 38.49 55.50 -30.55
CA PRO A 109 37.05 55.70 -30.35
C PRO A 109 36.29 56.31 -31.57
N VAL A 110 35.02 56.66 -31.31
CA VAL A 110 34.21 57.79 -31.88
C VAL A 110 33.33 57.59 -33.13
N LEU A 111 32.08 57.98 -32.89
CA LEU A 111 30.87 58.12 -33.72
C LEU A 111 30.88 59.38 -34.61
N GLU A 112 30.01 59.39 -35.63
CA GLU A 112 29.02 60.45 -36.01
C GLU A 112 28.54 60.13 -37.45
N GLU A 113 27.26 60.21 -37.85
CA GLU A 113 26.33 61.34 -37.78
C GLU A 113 24.84 60.88 -37.79
N ILE A 114 23.95 61.76 -37.30
CA ILE A 114 22.50 61.62 -37.15
C ILE A 114 21.76 62.38 -38.27
N LYS A 115 20.61 61.88 -38.79
CA LYS A 115 19.35 62.67 -38.95
C LYS A 115 18.11 61.89 -39.45
N GLU A 116 17.12 61.87 -38.55
CA GLU A 116 15.64 61.96 -38.67
C GLU A 116 14.85 61.22 -39.76
N VAL A 117 13.84 60.41 -39.36
CA VAL A 117 12.38 60.68 -39.51
C VAL A 117 11.57 59.78 -38.53
N GLY A 118 10.70 60.38 -37.72
CA GLY A 118 9.34 59.85 -37.40
C GLY A 118 9.11 58.95 -36.15
N LYS A 119 8.36 59.50 -35.17
CA LYS A 119 7.43 58.88 -34.18
C LYS A 119 7.86 57.61 -33.39
N GLN A 120 7.91 57.76 -32.05
CA GLN A 120 7.83 56.73 -30.98
C GLN A 120 6.73 55.68 -31.19
N PRO A 121 6.82 54.45 -30.60
CA PRO A 121 7.38 54.13 -29.27
C PRO A 121 8.40 52.97 -29.22
N CYS A 122 9.00 52.78 -28.05
CA CYS A 122 10.00 51.77 -27.66
C CYS A 122 9.90 50.40 -28.38
N PRO A 123 11.01 49.84 -28.92
CA PRO A 123 11.00 48.46 -29.42
C PRO A 123 11.33 47.49 -28.27
N SER A 124 10.28 46.99 -27.62
CA SER A 124 10.32 45.68 -26.96
C SER A 124 10.30 44.58 -28.04
N LEU A 125 11.11 43.54 -27.85
CA LEU A 125 11.29 42.39 -28.74
C LEU A 125 11.91 42.76 -30.09
N VAL A 126 13.25 42.73 -30.15
CA VAL A 126 13.89 42.44 -31.44
C VAL A 126 13.41 41.06 -31.85
N ASP A 127 12.63 40.99 -32.92
CA ASP A 127 12.18 39.74 -33.53
C ASP A 127 13.41 38.86 -33.80
N ILE A 128 13.60 37.82 -32.99
CA ILE A 128 14.72 36.87 -33.13
C ILE A 128 14.69 36.27 -34.55
N GLN A 129 13.51 36.04 -35.11
CA GLN A 129 13.34 35.62 -36.50
C GLN A 129 13.97 36.58 -37.50
N ARG A 130 13.87 37.89 -37.26
CA ARG A 130 14.43 38.91 -38.15
C ARG A 130 15.95 38.96 -38.02
N LEU A 131 16.50 38.82 -36.82
CA LEU A 131 17.95 38.67 -36.62
C LEU A 131 18.52 37.41 -37.29
N LEU A 132 17.87 36.26 -37.10
CA LEU A 132 18.27 35.00 -37.71
C LEU A 132 18.24 35.01 -39.24
N SER A 133 17.42 35.88 -39.85
CA SER A 133 17.35 36.01 -41.32
C SER A 133 18.56 36.72 -41.95
N PHE A 134 19.37 37.45 -41.16
CA PHE A 134 20.54 38.20 -41.63
C PHE A 134 21.87 37.54 -41.27
N ILE A 135 21.86 36.47 -40.49
CA ILE A 135 23.07 35.79 -39.99
C ILE A 135 23.42 34.64 -40.94
N ASP A 136 24.72 34.48 -41.20
CA ASP A 136 25.21 33.34 -41.97
C ASP A 136 24.94 32.01 -41.24
N PRO A 137 24.43 30.97 -41.91
CA PRO A 137 24.11 29.69 -41.27
C PRO A 137 25.30 29.01 -40.57
N GLN A 138 26.54 29.20 -41.05
CA GLN A 138 27.73 28.64 -40.42
C GLN A 138 28.11 29.41 -39.15
N GLU A 139 27.92 30.72 -39.17
CA GLU A 139 28.15 31.58 -38.01
C GLU A 139 27.15 31.28 -36.89
N LEU A 140 25.87 31.08 -37.24
CA LEU A 140 24.84 30.67 -36.31
C LEU A 140 25.11 29.28 -35.71
N SER A 141 25.51 28.31 -36.55
CA SER A 141 25.86 26.97 -36.09
C SER A 141 27.04 26.99 -35.11
N LYS A 142 28.06 27.81 -35.40
CA LYS A 142 29.21 27.99 -34.51
C LYS A 142 28.81 28.60 -33.17
N PHE A 143 27.98 29.64 -33.18
CA PHE A 143 27.45 30.26 -31.97
C PHE A 143 26.65 29.28 -31.12
N ILE A 144 25.77 28.49 -31.72
CA ILE A 144 24.99 27.47 -31.03
C ILE A 144 25.90 26.42 -30.40
N CYS A 145 26.93 25.95 -31.09
CA CYS A 145 27.91 25.01 -30.55
C CYS A 145 28.72 25.58 -29.38
N GLU A 146 29.17 26.83 -29.47
CA GLU A 146 29.91 27.51 -28.42
C GLU A 146 29.02 27.75 -27.18
N TYR A 147 27.77 28.15 -27.40
CA TYR A 147 26.81 28.36 -26.32
C TYR A 147 26.39 27.03 -25.64
N ALA A 148 26.16 25.97 -26.43
CA ALA A 148 25.92 24.63 -25.89
C ALA A 148 27.15 24.04 -25.16
N SER A 149 28.37 24.46 -25.50
CA SER A 149 29.57 24.02 -24.77
C SER A 149 29.71 24.68 -23.40
N THR A 150 29.03 25.81 -23.18
CA THR A 150 29.12 26.61 -21.95
C THR A 150 27.87 26.55 -21.09
N ASN A 151 26.73 26.16 -21.65
CA ASN A 151 25.45 26.02 -20.95
C ASN A 151 24.95 24.57 -21.04
N LEU A 152 24.99 23.85 -19.92
CA LEU A 152 24.64 22.42 -19.86
C LEU A 152 23.14 22.17 -20.12
N GLU A 153 22.25 23.00 -19.58
CA GLU A 153 20.80 22.88 -19.83
C GLU A 153 20.46 23.08 -21.30
N PHE A 154 21.04 24.11 -21.93
CA PHE A 154 20.86 24.36 -23.35
C PHE A 154 21.46 23.24 -24.21
N LYS A 155 22.62 22.69 -23.82
CA LYS A 155 23.22 21.53 -24.48
C LYS A 155 22.28 20.34 -24.46
N THR A 156 21.73 20.02 -23.30
CA THR A 156 20.79 18.90 -23.11
C THR A 156 19.51 19.13 -23.91
N ALA A 157 18.93 20.34 -23.88
CA ALA A 157 17.75 20.69 -24.66
C ALA A 157 18.00 20.62 -26.18
N LEU A 158 19.12 21.16 -26.66
CA LEU A 158 19.54 21.14 -28.06
C LEU A 158 19.80 19.70 -28.53
N SER A 159 20.52 18.91 -27.73
CA SER A 159 20.74 17.49 -27.97
C SER A 159 19.41 16.74 -28.04
N ASN A 160 18.52 16.88 -27.07
CA ASN A 160 17.23 16.20 -27.08
C ASN A 160 16.37 16.60 -28.30
N HIS A 161 16.38 17.88 -28.68
CA HIS A 161 15.58 18.38 -29.79
C HIS A 161 16.07 17.92 -31.18
N PHE A 162 17.39 17.82 -31.39
CA PHE A 162 17.96 17.49 -32.71
C PHE A 162 18.44 16.04 -32.86
N ILE A 163 18.85 15.37 -31.77
CA ILE A 163 19.17 13.93 -31.79
C ILE A 163 17.94 13.13 -32.24
N ALA A 164 16.73 13.60 -31.93
CA ALA A 164 15.51 12.93 -32.33
C ALA A 164 15.24 12.94 -33.85
N LYS A 165 15.74 13.94 -34.59
CA LYS A 165 15.60 14.01 -36.06
C LYS A 165 16.57 13.06 -36.79
N GLU A 166 17.71 12.79 -36.16
CA GLU A 166 18.70 11.81 -36.62
C GLU A 166 18.32 10.39 -36.18
N LEU A 167 17.78 10.24 -34.97
CA LEU A 167 17.20 8.99 -34.48
C LEU A 167 15.89 8.61 -35.18
N SER A 168 15.07 9.54 -35.65
CA SER A 168 13.88 9.22 -36.48
C SER A 168 14.25 8.66 -37.86
N LEU A 169 15.46 8.95 -38.34
CA LEU A 169 16.01 8.36 -39.56
C LEU A 169 16.73 7.03 -39.29
N SER A 170 17.23 6.83 -38.06
CA SER A 170 17.89 5.58 -37.63
C SER A 170 17.00 4.62 -36.82
N SER A 171 15.74 4.97 -36.53
CA SER A 171 14.83 4.25 -35.61
C SER A 171 14.30 2.93 -36.16
N LYS A 172 14.71 2.51 -37.35
CA LYS A 172 14.50 1.13 -37.80
C LYS A 172 15.28 0.08 -36.98
N GLY A 173 16.00 0.47 -35.92
CA GLY A 173 16.98 -0.42 -35.24
C GLY A 173 16.97 -0.48 -33.72
N LYS A 174 16.09 0.22 -32.98
CA LYS A 174 16.01 0.05 -31.51
C LYS A 174 14.79 -0.75 -31.12
N ASP A 175 15.01 -1.96 -30.66
CA ASP A 175 13.96 -2.83 -30.13
C ASP A 175 13.78 -2.54 -28.63
N TYR A 176 12.88 -1.60 -28.32
CA TYR A 176 12.54 -1.24 -26.94
C TYR A 176 12.03 -2.43 -26.12
N ARG A 177 11.54 -3.50 -26.79
CA ARG A 177 11.19 -4.75 -26.10
C ARG A 177 12.39 -5.33 -25.38
N ILE A 178 13.54 -5.38 -26.06
CA ILE A 178 14.78 -5.92 -25.51
C ILE A 178 15.37 -4.98 -24.47
N GLU A 179 15.33 -3.66 -24.68
CA GLU A 179 15.92 -2.70 -23.74
C GLU A 179 15.19 -2.70 -22.39
N ILE A 180 13.85 -2.65 -22.39
CA ILE A 180 13.06 -2.67 -21.15
C ILE A 180 13.17 -4.03 -20.47
N GLN A 181 13.13 -5.14 -21.23
CA GLN A 181 13.30 -6.47 -20.64
C GLN A 181 14.68 -6.69 -20.00
N LYS A 182 15.72 -5.99 -20.46
CA LYS A 182 17.05 -6.02 -19.84
C LYS A 182 17.09 -5.35 -18.48
N VAL A 183 16.26 -4.34 -18.22
CA VAL A 183 16.17 -3.67 -16.91
C VAL A 183 15.86 -4.69 -15.82
N PHE A 184 14.83 -5.51 -16.04
CA PHE A 184 14.42 -6.56 -15.09
C PHE A 184 15.41 -7.73 -14.97
N LYS A 185 16.25 -7.96 -15.99
CA LYS A 185 17.28 -9.03 -16.00
C LYS A 185 18.64 -8.57 -15.46
N GLY A 186 18.90 -7.27 -15.45
CA GLY A 186 20.19 -6.66 -15.10
C GLY A 186 20.33 -6.25 -13.63
N SER A 187 19.22 -6.15 -12.90
CA SER A 187 19.21 -5.89 -11.45
C SER A 187 19.72 -7.12 -10.70
N GLY A 188 20.95 -7.06 -10.21
CA GLY A 188 21.59 -8.18 -9.51
C GLY A 188 20.93 -8.50 -8.17
N TYR A 189 20.77 -9.79 -7.88
CA TYR A 189 20.36 -10.28 -6.56
C TYR A 189 21.31 -9.76 -5.47
N HIS A 190 20.78 -9.11 -4.43
CA HIS A 190 21.59 -8.78 -3.26
C HIS A 190 22.10 -10.07 -2.60
N LYS A 191 23.41 -10.11 -2.27
CA LYS A 191 24.00 -11.24 -1.55
C LYS A 191 23.41 -11.28 -0.14
N ARG A 192 22.61 -12.32 0.13
CA ARG A 192 22.09 -12.68 1.46
C ARG A 192 23.12 -12.47 2.58
N SER A 193 22.94 -11.43 3.38
CA SER A 193 23.68 -11.28 4.63
C SER A 193 23.19 -12.32 5.63
N ARG A 194 24.11 -12.94 6.37
CA ARG A 194 23.82 -14.10 7.23
C ARG A 194 23.12 -13.77 8.55
N TYR A 195 22.79 -12.50 8.80
CA TYR A 195 22.15 -12.06 10.04
C TYR A 195 21.16 -10.92 9.77
N HIS A 196 19.92 -11.15 10.20
CA HIS A 196 18.78 -10.23 10.41
C HIS A 196 17.61 -10.16 9.41
N ASN A 197 16.43 -10.14 10.05
CA ASN A 197 15.02 -9.87 9.71
C ASN A 197 14.36 -10.49 8.47
N ARG A 198 13.16 -11.03 8.73
CA ARG A 198 12.34 -11.85 7.82
C ARG A 198 11.51 -11.01 6.83
N TYR A 199 11.64 -9.68 6.85
CA TYR A 199 10.73 -8.76 6.16
C TYR A 199 11.39 -7.59 5.40
N ASP A 200 12.71 -7.39 5.46
CA ASP A 200 13.39 -6.24 4.79
C ASP A 200 14.48 -6.68 3.78
N ASN A 201 14.37 -7.88 3.22
CA ASN A 201 15.36 -8.41 2.27
C ASN A 201 14.72 -8.62 0.90
N TYR A 202 14.65 -7.55 0.10
CA TYR A 202 14.21 -7.64 -1.29
C TYR A 202 15.27 -8.36 -2.14
N ASP A 203 14.84 -9.37 -2.91
CA ASP A 203 15.75 -10.11 -3.80
C ASP A 203 16.11 -9.29 -5.06
N ARG A 204 15.36 -8.21 -5.39
CA ARG A 204 15.66 -7.25 -6.46
C ARG A 204 15.66 -5.80 -5.97
N ASP A 205 16.53 -4.99 -6.57
CA ASP A 205 16.53 -3.53 -6.43
C ASP A 205 15.39 -2.91 -7.27
N TRP A 206 14.18 -2.98 -6.73
CA TRP A 206 12.97 -2.45 -7.37
C TRP A 206 13.05 -0.95 -7.63
N LYS A 207 13.65 -0.18 -6.71
CA LYS A 207 13.80 1.27 -6.85
C LYS A 207 14.59 1.63 -8.11
N THR A 208 15.72 0.97 -8.36
CA THR A 208 16.51 1.19 -9.57
C THR A 208 15.76 0.75 -10.84
N ILE A 209 15.01 -0.36 -10.78
CA ILE A 209 14.19 -0.83 -11.92
C ILE A 209 13.14 0.22 -12.30
N PHE A 210 12.39 0.72 -11.32
CA PHE A 210 11.30 1.67 -11.54
C PHE A 210 11.81 3.07 -11.93
N ASN A 211 12.91 3.55 -11.35
CA ASN A 211 13.58 4.77 -11.82
C ASN A 211 14.00 4.67 -13.30
N GLN A 212 14.49 3.50 -13.74
CA GLN A 212 14.78 3.30 -15.17
C GLN A 212 13.50 3.29 -16.01
N MET A 213 12.39 2.78 -15.46
CA MET A 213 11.09 2.79 -16.11
C MET A 213 10.57 4.21 -16.36
N ASP A 214 10.73 5.12 -15.39
CA ASP A 214 10.39 6.55 -15.56
C ASP A 214 11.09 7.13 -16.79
N THR A 215 12.39 6.84 -16.96
CA THR A 215 13.13 7.34 -18.14
C THR A 215 12.61 6.79 -19.47
N PHE A 216 11.98 5.60 -19.47
CA PHE A 216 11.36 5.06 -20.68
C PHE A 216 10.00 5.69 -20.94
N LEU A 217 9.17 5.88 -19.90
CA LEU A 217 7.86 6.52 -20.03
C LEU A 217 7.99 7.99 -20.45
N GLU A 218 8.96 8.74 -19.90
CA GLU A 218 9.28 10.10 -20.35
C GLU A 218 9.70 10.13 -21.83
N LYS A 219 10.50 9.14 -22.27
CA LYS A 219 10.87 9.00 -23.69
C LYS A 219 9.66 8.70 -24.56
N ALA A 220 8.71 7.88 -24.08
CA ALA A 220 7.49 7.58 -24.82
C ALA A 220 6.64 8.84 -25.02
N ASP A 221 6.44 9.65 -23.98
CA ASP A 221 5.74 10.94 -24.09
C ASP A 221 6.46 11.89 -25.06
N PHE A 222 7.79 11.94 -24.99
CA PHE A 222 8.59 12.71 -25.95
C PHE A 222 8.41 12.23 -27.40
N PHE A 223 8.39 10.91 -27.65
CA PHE A 223 8.12 10.36 -28.99
C PHE A 223 6.71 10.65 -29.48
N LEU A 224 5.72 10.62 -28.59
CA LEU A 224 4.35 11.03 -28.89
C LEU A 224 4.31 12.49 -29.36
N ASN A 225 5.00 13.40 -28.65
CA ASN A 225 5.11 14.82 -29.03
C ASN A 225 5.82 15.05 -30.37
N LEU A 226 6.71 14.14 -30.77
CA LEU A 226 7.37 14.14 -32.07
C LEU A 226 6.61 13.38 -33.17
N GLU A 227 5.40 12.89 -32.86
CA GLU A 227 4.55 12.11 -33.76
C GLU A 227 5.16 10.77 -34.20
N ALA A 228 6.13 10.25 -33.44
CA ALA A 228 6.77 8.97 -33.65
C ALA A 228 6.02 7.85 -32.92
N MET A 229 4.79 7.58 -33.35
CA MET A 229 3.83 6.71 -32.65
C MET A 229 4.38 5.30 -32.37
N ASP A 230 5.07 4.68 -33.33
CA ASP A 230 5.56 3.30 -33.19
C ASP A 230 6.46 3.14 -31.96
N ASN A 231 7.30 4.13 -31.67
CA ASN A 231 8.18 4.08 -30.50
C ASN A 231 7.39 4.26 -29.20
N SER A 232 6.44 5.19 -29.17
CA SER A 232 5.58 5.42 -28.00
C SER A 232 4.75 4.17 -27.67
N ILE A 233 4.17 3.53 -28.69
CA ILE A 233 3.39 2.29 -28.57
C ILE A 233 4.28 1.15 -28.06
N ALA A 234 5.45 0.96 -28.68
CA ALA A 234 6.36 -0.10 -28.32
C ALA A 234 6.83 0.00 -26.87
N ILE A 235 7.13 1.20 -26.39
CA ILE A 235 7.52 1.43 -24.99
C ILE A 235 6.34 1.13 -24.07
N ALA A 236 5.19 1.77 -24.25
CA ALA A 236 4.06 1.65 -23.33
C ALA A 236 3.55 0.21 -23.19
N LEU A 237 3.38 -0.52 -24.30
CA LEU A 237 3.01 -1.94 -24.26
C LEU A 237 4.07 -2.80 -23.57
N GLN A 238 5.35 -2.51 -23.79
CA GLN A 238 6.42 -3.27 -23.16
C GLN A 238 6.54 -2.99 -21.67
N VAL A 239 6.29 -1.76 -21.21
CA VAL A 239 6.25 -1.43 -19.77
C VAL A 239 5.21 -2.28 -19.08
N LEU A 240 3.96 -2.25 -19.56
CA LEU A 240 2.86 -3.07 -19.04
C LEU A 240 3.25 -4.56 -19.01
N ARG A 241 3.71 -5.09 -20.14
CA ARG A 241 4.13 -6.50 -20.23
C ARG A 241 5.22 -6.85 -19.22
N SER A 242 6.25 -6.02 -19.11
CA SER A 242 7.42 -6.34 -18.27
C SER A 242 7.10 -6.26 -16.78
N ILE A 243 6.26 -5.29 -16.38
CA ILE A 243 5.74 -5.23 -15.01
C ILE A 243 4.93 -6.49 -14.70
N GLY A 244 3.95 -6.83 -15.55
CA GLY A 244 3.12 -8.01 -15.35
C GLY A 244 3.91 -9.34 -15.33
N GLU A 245 4.93 -9.49 -16.18
CA GLU A 245 5.75 -10.71 -16.25
C GLU A 245 6.77 -10.86 -15.11
N ASN A 246 7.14 -9.76 -14.44
CA ASN A 246 8.19 -9.76 -13.42
C ASN A 246 7.70 -9.40 -12.02
N TYR A 247 6.42 -9.07 -11.85
CA TYR A 247 5.85 -8.71 -10.56
C TYR A 247 6.15 -9.76 -9.49
N ASP A 248 6.45 -9.28 -8.29
CA ASP A 248 6.79 -10.09 -7.12
C ASP A 248 5.96 -9.62 -5.92
N ASP A 249 5.52 -10.56 -5.09
CA ASP A 249 4.74 -10.31 -3.88
C ASP A 249 5.45 -9.35 -2.90
N GLU A 250 6.78 -9.28 -2.98
CA GLU A 250 7.57 -8.32 -2.20
C GLU A 250 7.12 -6.87 -2.44
N LEU A 251 6.67 -6.52 -3.65
CA LEU A 251 6.18 -5.17 -3.99
C LEU A 251 4.90 -4.78 -3.24
N LEU A 252 4.14 -5.74 -2.69
CA LEU A 252 2.94 -5.45 -1.91
C LEU A 252 3.24 -4.80 -0.55
N TYR A 253 4.48 -4.92 -0.08
CA TYR A 253 4.91 -4.45 1.24
C TYR A 253 5.89 -3.28 1.16
N ASP A 254 6.18 -2.77 -0.05
CA ASP A 254 7.01 -1.58 -0.26
C ASP A 254 6.12 -0.35 -0.47
N ASP A 255 5.90 0.41 0.61
CA ASP A 255 5.09 1.64 0.59
C ASP A 255 5.72 2.75 -0.29
N GLY A 256 6.97 2.59 -0.75
CA GLY A 256 7.68 3.58 -1.56
C GLY A 256 7.58 3.36 -3.07
N ILE A 257 7.04 2.23 -3.53
CA ILE A 257 6.99 1.87 -4.96
C ILE A 257 5.61 1.39 -5.35
N SER A 258 4.87 2.23 -6.09
CA SER A 258 3.57 1.87 -6.65
C SER A 258 3.72 1.39 -8.08
N SER A 259 3.85 0.07 -8.27
CA SER A 259 3.93 -0.53 -9.60
C SER A 259 2.67 -0.31 -10.46
N SER A 260 1.51 -0.09 -9.83
CA SER A 260 0.27 0.29 -10.51
C SER A 260 0.38 1.66 -11.19
N ASP A 261 1.06 2.63 -10.59
CA ASP A 261 1.22 3.98 -11.15
C ASP A 261 1.95 3.94 -12.50
N TYR A 262 2.96 3.07 -12.63
CA TYR A 262 3.67 2.87 -13.89
C TYR A 262 2.78 2.21 -14.96
N CYS A 263 1.87 1.31 -14.55
CA CYS A 263 0.88 0.75 -15.44
C CYS A 263 -0.16 1.80 -15.88
N GLU A 264 -0.62 2.66 -14.98
CA GLU A 264 -1.51 3.78 -15.29
C GLU A 264 -0.87 4.75 -16.28
N GLN A 265 0.37 5.18 -16.03
CA GLN A 265 1.11 6.05 -16.95
C GLN A 265 1.27 5.43 -18.34
N ALA A 266 1.59 4.13 -18.42
CA ALA A 266 1.68 3.43 -19.69
C ALA A 266 0.32 3.32 -20.39
N GLY A 267 -0.76 3.07 -19.63
CA GLY A 267 -2.14 3.04 -20.14
C GLY A 267 -2.59 4.40 -20.70
N ASP A 268 -2.36 5.47 -19.95
CA ASP A 268 -2.64 6.85 -20.35
C ASP A 268 -1.90 7.24 -21.62
N LEU A 269 -0.64 6.84 -21.76
CA LEU A 269 0.12 7.05 -23.00
C LEU A 269 -0.53 6.34 -24.19
N LEU A 270 -1.01 5.11 -24.03
CA LEU A 270 -1.72 4.40 -25.10
C LEU A 270 -3.02 5.09 -25.50
N LEU A 271 -3.79 5.59 -24.53
CA LEU A 271 -5.00 6.39 -24.79
C LEU A 271 -4.67 7.67 -25.57
N LYS A 272 -3.67 8.44 -25.13
CA LYS A 272 -3.21 9.65 -25.83
C LYS A 272 -2.76 9.35 -27.26
N VAL A 273 -2.05 8.23 -27.47
CA VAL A 273 -1.63 7.80 -28.82
C VAL A 273 -2.86 7.53 -29.70
N ILE A 274 -3.89 6.85 -29.19
CA ILE A 274 -5.07 6.49 -29.98
C ILE A 274 -5.90 7.71 -30.39
N GLU A 275 -5.99 8.70 -29.50
CA GLU A 275 -6.69 9.96 -29.77
C GLU A 275 -5.91 10.87 -30.74
N HIS A 276 -4.60 10.66 -30.90
CA HIS A 276 -3.79 11.52 -31.73
C HIS A 276 -4.16 11.41 -33.24
N PRO A 277 -4.38 12.54 -33.95
CA PRO A 277 -4.89 12.54 -35.33
C PRO A 277 -4.03 11.80 -36.37
N LYS A 278 -2.72 11.65 -36.10
CA LYS A 278 -1.76 10.98 -36.99
C LYS A 278 -1.65 9.47 -36.77
N THR A 279 -2.30 8.95 -35.75
CA THR A 279 -2.23 7.52 -35.43
C THR A 279 -3.05 6.72 -36.43
N THR A 280 -2.38 5.78 -37.11
CA THR A 280 -2.98 4.97 -38.16
C THR A 280 -3.87 3.87 -37.59
N GLN A 281 -4.82 3.38 -38.39
CA GLN A 281 -5.65 2.24 -37.99
C GLN A 281 -4.81 0.97 -37.72
N ALA A 282 -3.70 0.79 -38.44
CA ALA A 282 -2.79 -0.35 -38.20
C ALA A 282 -2.16 -0.29 -36.80
N GLN A 283 -1.68 0.88 -36.39
CA GLN A 283 -1.14 1.13 -35.04
C GLN A 283 -2.22 0.94 -33.96
N LYS A 284 -3.44 1.41 -34.20
CA LYS A 284 -4.58 1.19 -33.31
C LYS A 284 -4.87 -0.30 -33.09
N MET A 285 -4.86 -1.08 -34.17
CA MET A 285 -5.04 -2.54 -34.10
C MET A 285 -3.85 -3.24 -33.43
N GLU A 286 -2.62 -2.74 -33.61
CA GLU A 286 -1.43 -3.23 -32.92
C GLU A 286 -1.54 -3.06 -31.40
N ILE A 287 -1.99 -1.89 -30.94
CA ILE A 287 -2.24 -1.63 -29.51
C ILE A 287 -3.25 -2.63 -28.96
N LEU A 288 -4.40 -2.79 -29.64
CA LEU A 288 -5.44 -3.73 -29.18
C LEU A 288 -4.92 -5.17 -29.10
N GLN A 289 -4.15 -5.61 -30.09
CA GLN A 289 -3.54 -6.94 -30.08
C GLN A 289 -2.50 -7.09 -28.96
N GLY A 290 -1.68 -6.07 -28.74
CA GLY A 290 -0.69 -6.07 -27.65
C GLY A 290 -1.35 -6.15 -26.27
N LEU A 291 -2.44 -5.40 -26.06
CA LEU A 291 -3.22 -5.45 -24.82
C LEU A 291 -3.90 -6.80 -24.63
N ARG A 292 -4.41 -7.44 -25.69
CA ARG A 292 -4.98 -8.80 -25.60
C ARG A 292 -3.96 -9.80 -25.05
N GLU A 293 -2.72 -9.73 -25.50
CA GLU A 293 -1.64 -10.60 -25.00
C GLU A 293 -1.25 -10.27 -23.56
N ILE A 294 -1.19 -8.99 -23.20
CA ILE A 294 -0.89 -8.56 -21.82
C ILE A 294 -2.01 -9.00 -20.88
N ALA A 295 -3.26 -8.96 -21.34
CA ALA A 295 -4.42 -9.43 -20.60
C ALA A 295 -4.41 -10.95 -20.37
N GLU A 296 -3.50 -11.73 -20.96
CA GLU A 296 -3.32 -13.14 -20.60
C GLU A 296 -2.51 -13.31 -19.31
N ILE A 297 -1.70 -12.30 -18.93
CA ILE A 297 -0.89 -12.30 -17.71
C ILE A 297 -1.83 -12.21 -16.50
N SER A 298 -1.87 -13.26 -15.67
CA SER A 298 -2.86 -13.38 -14.59
C SER A 298 -2.61 -12.43 -13.42
N ILE A 299 -1.36 -12.03 -13.19
CA ILE A 299 -0.97 -11.13 -12.08
C ILE A 299 -1.78 -9.84 -12.06
N PHE A 300 -2.08 -9.25 -13.23
CA PHE A 300 -2.90 -8.05 -13.32
C PHE A 300 -4.25 -8.19 -12.62
N ARG A 301 -4.81 -9.40 -12.63
CA ARG A 301 -6.12 -9.71 -12.04
C ARG A 301 -6.00 -10.29 -10.64
N GLU A 302 -5.02 -11.15 -10.41
CA GLU A 302 -4.80 -11.80 -9.10
C GLU A 302 -4.48 -10.77 -8.01
N TYR A 303 -3.74 -9.71 -8.37
CA TYR A 303 -3.33 -8.66 -7.44
C TYR A 303 -4.04 -7.33 -7.69
N ASP A 304 -5.01 -7.29 -8.61
CA ASP A 304 -5.71 -6.06 -9.04
C ASP A 304 -4.73 -4.92 -9.40
N LEU A 305 -3.58 -5.27 -9.99
CA LEU A 305 -2.45 -4.37 -10.23
C LEU A 305 -2.81 -3.23 -11.20
N TYR A 306 -3.51 -3.56 -12.27
CA TYR A 306 -4.00 -2.59 -13.26
C TYR A 306 -5.06 -3.26 -14.13
N ASP A 307 -6.16 -2.56 -14.40
CA ASP A 307 -7.28 -3.10 -15.16
C ASP A 307 -7.03 -3.02 -16.67
N VAL A 308 -6.17 -3.94 -17.16
CA VAL A 308 -5.82 -4.06 -18.58
C VAL A 308 -7.07 -4.31 -19.44
N ASP A 309 -8.04 -5.04 -18.90
CA ASP A 309 -9.27 -5.34 -19.63
C ASP A 309 -10.14 -4.09 -19.82
N GLU A 310 -10.18 -3.17 -18.84
CA GLU A 310 -10.83 -1.87 -18.97
C GLU A 310 -10.17 -1.02 -20.07
N LEU A 311 -8.85 -0.89 -19.99
CA LEU A 311 -8.07 -0.17 -21.00
C LEU A 311 -8.32 -0.76 -22.41
N MET A 312 -8.30 -2.09 -22.53
CA MET A 312 -8.59 -2.78 -23.79
C MET A 312 -10.01 -2.49 -24.29
N MET A 313 -11.03 -2.43 -23.42
CA MET A 313 -12.39 -2.10 -23.82
C MET A 313 -12.52 -0.65 -24.31
N GLN A 314 -11.96 0.31 -23.57
CA GLN A 314 -11.98 1.72 -23.96
C GLN A 314 -11.34 1.92 -25.33
N ILE A 315 -10.18 1.28 -25.54
CA ILE A 315 -9.49 1.30 -26.82
C ILE A 315 -10.35 0.67 -27.91
N ASN A 316 -10.91 -0.51 -27.68
CA ASN A 316 -11.74 -1.19 -28.69
C ASN A 316 -12.93 -0.31 -29.14
N LEU A 317 -13.66 0.28 -28.19
CA LEU A 317 -14.80 1.15 -28.47
C LEU A 317 -14.40 2.44 -29.21
N SER A 318 -13.17 2.92 -29.04
CA SER A 318 -12.67 4.09 -29.76
C SER A 318 -12.27 3.81 -31.22
N ILE A 319 -12.02 2.54 -31.57
CA ILE A 319 -11.46 2.15 -32.88
C ILE A 319 -12.39 1.27 -33.72
N GLN A 320 -13.39 0.66 -33.10
CA GLN A 320 -14.33 -0.28 -33.71
C GLN A 320 -15.76 -0.08 -33.19
N PRO A 321 -16.78 -0.54 -33.96
CA PRO A 321 -18.15 -0.56 -33.48
C PRO A 321 -18.33 -1.43 -32.24
N ALA A 322 -19.34 -1.11 -31.46
CA ALA A 322 -19.60 -1.75 -30.18
C ALA A 322 -19.93 -3.25 -30.30
N GLU A 323 -20.41 -3.72 -31.47
CA GLU A 323 -20.59 -5.15 -31.76
C GLU A 323 -19.27 -5.94 -31.68
N LYS A 324 -18.15 -5.32 -32.09
CA LYS A 324 -16.82 -5.95 -32.00
C LYS A 324 -16.28 -5.97 -30.58
N ALA A 325 -16.63 -4.99 -29.76
CA ALA A 325 -16.34 -5.03 -28.33
C ALA A 325 -17.14 -6.15 -27.63
N LEU A 326 -18.41 -6.34 -27.99
CA LEU A 326 -19.21 -7.46 -27.48
C LEU A 326 -18.63 -8.83 -27.88
N GLU A 327 -18.23 -9.01 -29.15
CA GLU A 327 -17.55 -10.23 -29.61
C GLU A 327 -16.28 -10.52 -28.79
N LEU A 328 -15.46 -9.50 -28.53
CA LEU A 328 -14.25 -9.62 -27.71
C LEU A 328 -14.60 -10.04 -26.26
N ILE A 329 -15.61 -9.44 -25.64
CA ILE A 329 -16.01 -9.81 -24.29
C ILE A 329 -16.51 -11.26 -24.25
N ASP A 330 -17.28 -11.69 -25.24
CA ASP A 330 -17.76 -13.07 -25.34
C ASP A 330 -16.61 -14.09 -25.47
N GLU A 331 -15.58 -13.78 -26.27
CA GLU A 331 -14.36 -14.59 -26.33
C GLU A 331 -13.68 -14.70 -24.97
N LEU A 332 -13.52 -13.58 -24.25
CA LEU A 332 -12.86 -13.54 -22.94
C LEU A 332 -13.67 -14.30 -21.87
N LEU A 333 -14.99 -14.19 -21.89
CA LEU A 333 -15.89 -14.90 -20.98
C LEU A 333 -15.78 -16.42 -21.14
N GLU A 334 -15.60 -16.93 -22.36
CA GLU A 334 -15.40 -18.36 -22.60
C GLU A 334 -13.99 -18.82 -22.19
N VAL A 335 -12.94 -18.04 -22.52
CA VAL A 335 -11.55 -18.39 -22.18
C VAL A 335 -11.33 -18.41 -20.67
N ARG A 336 -11.94 -17.48 -19.93
CA ARG A 336 -11.69 -17.27 -18.49
C ARG A 336 -12.76 -17.89 -17.59
N LYS A 337 -13.53 -18.84 -18.11
CA LYS A 337 -14.60 -19.50 -17.36
C LYS A 337 -14.08 -20.13 -16.06
N GLY A 338 -14.65 -19.74 -14.93
CA GLY A 338 -14.31 -20.27 -13.60
C GLY A 338 -13.21 -19.48 -12.87
N THR A 339 -12.71 -18.40 -13.44
CA THR A 339 -11.87 -17.42 -12.74
C THR A 339 -12.73 -16.55 -11.79
N CYS A 340 -12.15 -16.02 -10.72
CA CYS A 340 -12.87 -15.22 -9.75
C CYS A 340 -13.27 -13.83 -10.29
N ASP A 341 -12.54 -13.29 -11.25
CA ASP A 341 -12.75 -11.96 -11.83
C ASP A 341 -13.77 -11.92 -12.98
N ILE A 342 -14.29 -13.07 -13.40
CA ILE A 342 -15.20 -13.17 -14.55
C ILE A 342 -16.44 -12.27 -14.43
N TYR A 343 -16.89 -11.98 -13.20
CA TYR A 343 -18.01 -11.06 -12.98
C TYR A 343 -17.71 -9.66 -13.53
N LYS A 344 -16.46 -9.18 -13.49
CA LYS A 344 -16.07 -7.87 -14.05
C LYS A 344 -16.38 -7.82 -15.56
N LEU A 345 -16.05 -8.88 -16.30
CA LEU A 345 -16.36 -8.99 -17.73
C LEU A 345 -17.88 -9.06 -18.00
N VAL A 346 -18.62 -9.80 -17.16
CA VAL A 346 -20.09 -9.85 -17.25
C VAL A 346 -20.68 -8.45 -17.07
N LEU A 347 -20.21 -7.68 -16.08
CA LEU A 347 -20.68 -6.32 -15.83
C LEU A 347 -20.37 -5.39 -17.00
N ARG A 348 -19.17 -5.49 -17.60
CA ARG A 348 -18.84 -4.73 -18.81
C ARG A 348 -19.77 -5.05 -19.97
N LYS A 349 -20.05 -6.34 -20.21
CA LYS A 349 -21.00 -6.76 -21.24
C LYS A 349 -22.39 -6.17 -20.99
N VAL A 350 -22.88 -6.27 -19.76
CA VAL A 350 -24.18 -5.72 -19.36
C VAL A 350 -24.24 -4.21 -19.58
N ASN A 351 -23.23 -3.46 -19.13
CA ASN A 351 -23.18 -2.01 -19.31
C ASN A 351 -23.18 -1.64 -20.79
N LEU A 352 -22.38 -2.32 -21.60
CA LEU A 352 -22.30 -2.06 -23.04
C LEU A 352 -23.62 -2.36 -23.77
N LEU A 353 -24.33 -3.42 -23.37
CA LEU A 353 -25.67 -3.73 -23.91
C LEU A 353 -26.71 -2.66 -23.51
N LEU A 354 -26.64 -2.15 -22.27
CA LEU A 354 -27.53 -1.07 -21.82
C LEU A 354 -27.27 0.24 -22.58
N GLU A 355 -26.01 0.60 -22.83
CA GLU A 355 -25.64 1.77 -23.66
C GLU A 355 -26.17 1.66 -25.09
N GLN A 356 -26.29 0.44 -25.62
CA GLN A 356 -26.89 0.17 -26.93
C GLN A 356 -28.43 0.10 -26.93
N ASN A 357 -29.08 0.33 -25.78
CA ASN A 357 -30.52 0.16 -25.57
C ASN A 357 -31.00 -1.30 -25.79
N GLU A 358 -30.13 -2.29 -25.58
CA GLU A 358 -30.46 -3.72 -25.66
C GLU A 358 -30.80 -4.31 -24.28
N GLU A 359 -31.75 -3.69 -23.57
CA GLU A 359 -32.12 -4.05 -22.19
C GLU A 359 -32.42 -5.55 -22.00
N GLN A 360 -33.16 -6.16 -22.94
CA GLN A 360 -33.50 -7.58 -22.85
C GLN A 360 -32.25 -8.48 -22.87
N LYS A 361 -31.25 -8.16 -23.70
CA LYS A 361 -30.01 -8.96 -23.75
C LYS A 361 -29.15 -8.75 -22.52
N ALA A 362 -29.17 -7.54 -21.96
CA ALA A 362 -28.52 -7.24 -20.69
C ALA A 362 -29.14 -8.07 -19.55
N ASP A 363 -30.47 -8.10 -19.46
CA ASP A 363 -31.21 -8.89 -18.47
C ASP A 363 -30.97 -10.40 -18.65
N ASP A 364 -30.97 -10.90 -19.89
CA ASP A 364 -30.67 -12.30 -20.20
C ASP A 364 -29.23 -12.66 -19.80
N THR A 365 -28.27 -11.74 -20.00
CA THR A 365 -26.88 -11.90 -19.56
C THR A 365 -26.80 -11.96 -18.02
N ILE A 366 -27.46 -11.05 -17.30
CA ILE A 366 -27.50 -11.09 -15.83
C ILE A 366 -28.06 -12.44 -15.37
N ARG A 367 -29.20 -12.87 -15.92
CA ARG A 367 -29.86 -14.15 -15.58
C ARG A 367 -28.93 -15.35 -15.77
N GLN A 368 -28.18 -15.38 -16.88
CA GLN A 368 -27.21 -16.43 -17.17
C GLN A 368 -26.11 -16.53 -16.11
N TYR A 369 -25.67 -15.38 -15.57
CA TYR A 369 -24.55 -15.28 -14.64
C TYR A 369 -24.95 -15.06 -13.18
N LEU A 370 -26.24 -15.19 -12.81
CA LEU A 370 -26.72 -15.09 -11.42
C LEU A 370 -26.07 -16.10 -10.46
N TYR A 371 -25.42 -17.15 -10.95
CA TYR A 371 -24.66 -18.07 -10.09
C TYR A 371 -23.41 -17.42 -9.49
N LEU A 372 -22.90 -16.33 -10.09
CA LEU A 372 -21.80 -15.54 -9.54
C LEU A 372 -22.30 -14.66 -8.39
N THR A 373 -21.53 -14.64 -7.30
CA THR A 373 -21.88 -13.96 -6.05
C THR A 373 -22.07 -12.45 -6.24
N GLU A 374 -21.17 -11.82 -6.99
CA GLU A 374 -21.13 -10.38 -7.23
C GLU A 374 -22.33 -9.93 -8.07
N ILE A 375 -22.62 -10.66 -9.15
CA ILE A 375 -23.77 -10.38 -10.03
C ILE A 375 -25.08 -10.52 -9.26
N ARG A 376 -25.22 -11.59 -8.46
CA ARG A 376 -26.41 -11.79 -7.63
C ARG A 376 -26.58 -10.69 -6.59
N ARG A 377 -25.50 -10.28 -5.90
CA ARG A 377 -25.55 -9.19 -4.92
C ARG A 377 -26.06 -7.91 -5.56
N MET A 378 -25.50 -7.52 -6.70
CA MET A 378 -25.91 -6.32 -7.41
C MET A 378 -27.39 -6.35 -7.81
N GLU A 379 -27.89 -7.49 -8.27
CA GLU A 379 -29.30 -7.63 -8.64
C GLU A 379 -30.23 -7.59 -7.42
N VAL A 380 -29.83 -8.23 -6.31
CA VAL A 380 -30.53 -8.12 -5.03
C VAL A 380 -30.59 -6.66 -4.56
N ASP A 381 -29.47 -5.93 -4.62
CA ASP A 381 -29.40 -4.52 -4.20
C ASP A 381 -30.33 -3.64 -5.04
N LYS A 382 -30.40 -3.87 -6.36
CA LYS A 382 -31.37 -3.18 -7.24
C LYS A 382 -32.81 -3.46 -6.83
N LEU A 383 -33.15 -4.71 -6.52
CA LEU A 383 -34.50 -5.08 -6.07
C LEU A 383 -34.84 -4.44 -4.72
N ILE A 384 -33.89 -4.42 -3.77
CA ILE A 384 -34.05 -3.74 -2.48
C ILE A 384 -34.28 -2.24 -2.69
N ALA A 385 -33.50 -1.59 -3.56
CA ALA A 385 -33.65 -0.17 -3.88
C ALA A 385 -35.01 0.16 -4.52
N ARG A 386 -35.60 -0.79 -5.26
CA ARG A 386 -36.95 -0.71 -5.84
C ARG A 386 -38.05 -1.18 -4.88
N CYS A 387 -37.72 -1.50 -3.63
CA CYS A 387 -38.62 -2.08 -2.63
C CYS A 387 -39.29 -3.42 -3.05
N GLN A 388 -38.69 -4.15 -4.00
CA GLN A 388 -39.13 -5.47 -4.46
C GLN A 388 -38.56 -6.57 -3.55
N TYR A 389 -38.95 -6.52 -2.27
CA TYR A 389 -38.36 -7.34 -1.21
C TYR A 389 -38.55 -8.85 -1.40
N ASP A 390 -39.73 -9.29 -1.85
CA ASP A 390 -40.01 -10.72 -2.02
C ASP A 390 -39.20 -11.34 -3.17
N GLU A 391 -38.99 -10.59 -4.26
CA GLU A 391 -38.13 -11.02 -5.37
C GLU A 391 -36.66 -11.09 -4.94
N ALA A 392 -36.20 -10.10 -4.15
CA ALA A 392 -34.86 -10.10 -3.57
C ALA A 392 -34.64 -11.32 -2.66
N ILE A 393 -35.64 -11.68 -1.84
CA ILE A 393 -35.60 -12.87 -0.99
C ILE A 393 -35.53 -14.16 -1.83
N CYS A 394 -36.28 -14.26 -2.93
CA CYS A 394 -36.20 -15.40 -3.85
C CYS A 394 -34.77 -15.56 -4.41
N LEU A 395 -34.16 -14.48 -4.90
CA LEU A 395 -32.77 -14.52 -5.38
C LEU A 395 -31.79 -14.90 -4.26
N LEU A 396 -31.98 -14.42 -3.04
CA LEU A 396 -31.11 -14.79 -1.93
C LEU A 396 -31.26 -16.27 -1.55
N ASN A 397 -32.47 -16.84 -1.58
CA ASN A 397 -32.70 -18.26 -1.32
C ASN A 397 -31.99 -19.15 -2.36
N ASP A 398 -32.15 -18.83 -3.64
CA ASP A 398 -31.44 -19.54 -4.72
C ASP A 398 -29.91 -19.46 -4.54
N GLY A 399 -29.40 -18.30 -4.10
CA GLY A 399 -27.98 -18.09 -3.80
C GLY A 399 -27.50 -18.92 -2.61
N ILE A 400 -28.33 -19.07 -1.57
CA ILE A 400 -28.04 -19.93 -0.41
C ILE A 400 -27.94 -21.39 -0.85
N GLU A 401 -28.88 -21.88 -1.67
CA GLU A 401 -28.83 -23.28 -2.15
C GLU A 401 -27.57 -23.59 -2.96
N ILE A 402 -27.11 -22.64 -3.78
CA ILE A 402 -25.85 -22.76 -4.53
C ILE A 402 -24.67 -22.79 -3.56
N ALA A 403 -24.60 -21.81 -2.65
CA ALA A 403 -23.49 -21.69 -1.70
C ALA A 403 -23.40 -22.90 -0.74
N GLU A 404 -24.52 -23.46 -0.31
CA GLU A 404 -24.56 -24.69 0.48
C GLU A 404 -24.03 -25.89 -0.30
N ARG A 405 -24.41 -26.03 -1.58
CA ARG A 405 -23.94 -27.10 -2.47
C ARG A 405 -22.43 -27.02 -2.71
N GLU A 406 -21.89 -25.82 -2.80
CA GLU A 406 -20.47 -25.54 -3.00
C GLU A 406 -19.67 -25.48 -1.68
N MET A 407 -20.33 -25.64 -0.53
CA MET A 407 -19.74 -25.55 0.81
C MET A 407 -19.10 -24.18 1.12
N HIS A 408 -19.62 -23.12 0.51
CA HIS A 408 -19.20 -21.73 0.73
C HIS A 408 -19.96 -21.09 1.91
N SER A 409 -19.63 -21.52 3.13
CA SER A 409 -20.32 -21.08 4.36
C SER A 409 -20.29 -19.56 4.60
N GLY A 410 -19.20 -18.88 4.20
CA GLY A 410 -19.11 -17.41 4.25
C GLY A 410 -20.19 -16.74 3.40
N THR A 411 -20.38 -17.23 2.17
CA THR A 411 -21.41 -16.73 1.25
C THR A 411 -22.82 -16.98 1.77
N VAL A 412 -23.08 -18.14 2.39
CA VAL A 412 -24.36 -18.41 3.07
C VAL A 412 -24.62 -17.38 4.17
N GLY A 413 -23.61 -17.09 4.99
CA GLY A 413 -23.69 -16.08 6.04
C GLY A 413 -24.05 -14.69 5.50
N GLU A 414 -23.41 -14.28 4.40
CA GLU A 414 -23.68 -12.99 3.74
C GLU A 414 -25.12 -12.88 3.21
N TRP A 415 -25.63 -13.92 2.54
CA TRP A 415 -27.02 -13.93 2.06
C TRP A 415 -28.04 -13.92 3.20
N LEU A 416 -27.75 -14.62 4.30
CA LEU A 416 -28.60 -14.59 5.48
C LEU A 416 -28.62 -13.19 6.14
N LYS A 417 -27.50 -12.45 6.14
CA LYS A 417 -27.46 -11.06 6.63
C LYS A 417 -28.35 -10.15 5.78
N MET A 418 -28.24 -10.22 4.45
CA MET A 418 -29.09 -9.43 3.56
C MET A 418 -30.59 -9.78 3.73
N LYS A 419 -30.93 -11.07 3.89
CA LYS A 419 -32.29 -11.49 4.21
C LYS A 419 -32.78 -10.92 5.55
N LEU A 420 -31.90 -10.92 6.56
CA LEU A 420 -32.22 -10.36 7.87
C LEU A 420 -32.59 -8.88 7.76
N ASP A 421 -31.80 -8.09 7.02
CA ASP A 421 -32.06 -6.67 6.80
C ASP A 421 -33.43 -6.43 6.13
N ILE A 422 -33.75 -7.22 5.09
CA ILE A 422 -35.05 -7.16 4.42
C ILE A 422 -36.19 -7.49 5.40
N TYR A 423 -36.05 -8.53 6.21
CA TYR A 423 -37.07 -8.93 7.18
C TYR A 423 -37.26 -7.91 8.30
N GLU A 424 -36.21 -7.21 8.70
CA GLU A 424 -36.30 -6.11 9.67
C GLU A 424 -37.05 -4.91 9.11
N ILE A 425 -36.70 -4.48 7.89
CA ILE A 425 -37.36 -3.36 7.20
C ILE A 425 -38.85 -3.67 6.95
N THR A 426 -39.17 -4.92 6.61
CA THR A 426 -40.55 -5.35 6.35
C THR A 426 -41.31 -5.81 7.61
N HIS A 427 -40.70 -5.68 8.78
CA HIS A 427 -41.27 -6.05 10.09
C HIS A 427 -41.77 -7.51 10.19
N ARG A 428 -41.09 -8.44 9.50
CA ARG A 428 -41.37 -9.88 9.50
C ARG A 428 -40.71 -10.58 10.67
N VAL A 429 -41.28 -10.39 11.88
CA VAL A 429 -40.65 -10.79 13.16
C VAL A 429 -40.32 -12.29 13.25
N SER A 430 -41.17 -13.18 12.71
CA SER A 430 -40.91 -14.62 12.76
C SER A 430 -39.66 -14.98 11.95
N GLU A 431 -39.56 -14.44 10.75
CA GLU A 431 -38.48 -14.65 9.81
C GLU A 431 -37.18 -14.00 10.30
N VAL A 432 -37.27 -12.86 11.00
CA VAL A 432 -36.14 -12.27 11.73
C VAL A 432 -35.59 -13.24 12.78
N ILE A 433 -36.46 -13.85 13.60
CA ILE A 433 -36.05 -14.82 14.62
C ILE A 433 -35.40 -16.04 13.98
N ASP A 434 -36.01 -16.61 12.94
CA ASP A 434 -35.47 -17.77 12.23
C ASP A 434 -34.12 -17.47 11.58
N THR A 435 -33.99 -16.32 10.92
CA THR A 435 -32.75 -15.93 10.24
C THR A 435 -31.64 -15.62 11.23
N CYS A 436 -31.93 -14.94 12.35
CA CYS A 436 -30.97 -14.75 13.44
C CYS A 436 -30.53 -16.09 14.05
N ARG A 437 -31.43 -17.08 14.19
CA ARG A 437 -31.05 -18.43 14.64
C ARG A 437 -30.07 -19.07 13.66
N LEU A 438 -30.36 -19.03 12.36
CA LEU A 438 -29.48 -19.58 11.34
C LEU A 438 -28.10 -18.88 11.37
N LEU A 439 -28.07 -17.55 11.43
CA LEU A 439 -26.83 -16.77 11.53
C LEU A 439 -26.04 -17.05 12.81
N PHE A 440 -26.70 -17.37 13.92
CA PHE A 440 -26.02 -17.84 15.12
C PHE A 440 -25.36 -19.22 14.91
N VAL A 441 -26.02 -20.11 14.18
CA VAL A 441 -25.52 -21.47 13.93
C VAL A 441 -24.35 -21.44 12.93
N VAL A 442 -24.51 -20.77 11.79
CA VAL A 442 -23.52 -20.82 10.69
C VAL A 442 -22.56 -19.64 10.64
N GLY A 443 -22.93 -18.47 11.19
CA GLY A 443 -22.17 -17.22 11.05
C GLY A 443 -21.05 -17.06 12.09
N SER A 444 -20.16 -16.09 11.85
CA SER A 444 -19.05 -15.73 12.76
C SER A 444 -19.51 -14.94 13.99
N ASP A 445 -20.46 -14.01 13.82
CA ASP A 445 -20.82 -13.01 14.85
C ASP A 445 -21.91 -13.48 15.82
N LYS A 446 -21.72 -14.65 16.41
CA LYS A 446 -22.75 -15.37 17.18
C LYS A 446 -23.33 -14.54 18.34
N LEU A 447 -22.50 -13.76 19.03
CA LEU A 447 -22.93 -12.96 20.18
C LEU A 447 -23.87 -11.79 19.79
N ILE A 448 -23.77 -11.29 18.55
CA ILE A 448 -24.67 -10.25 18.03
C ILE A 448 -26.08 -10.85 17.91
N TYR A 449 -26.20 -11.99 17.23
CA TYR A 449 -27.48 -12.66 17.01
C TYR A 449 -28.08 -13.21 18.30
N TYR A 450 -27.25 -13.73 19.21
CA TYR A 450 -27.70 -14.09 20.56
C TYR A 450 -28.38 -12.91 21.26
N SER A 451 -27.76 -11.73 21.24
CA SER A 451 -28.26 -10.55 21.94
C SER A 451 -29.59 -10.10 21.34
N LYS A 452 -29.71 -10.16 20.02
CA LYS A 452 -30.94 -9.83 19.29
C LYS A 452 -32.07 -10.82 19.60
N LEU A 453 -31.79 -12.13 19.52
CA LEU A 453 -32.76 -13.18 19.82
C LEU A 453 -33.27 -13.10 21.26
N LYS A 454 -32.41 -12.76 22.23
CA LYS A 454 -32.80 -12.58 23.64
C LYS A 454 -33.83 -11.47 23.84
N THR A 455 -33.90 -10.49 22.94
CA THR A 455 -34.91 -9.41 22.99
C THR A 455 -36.21 -9.78 22.29
N LEU A 456 -36.16 -10.64 21.27
CA LEU A 456 -37.29 -10.98 20.42
C LEU A 456 -38.06 -12.21 20.90
N VAL A 457 -37.37 -13.18 21.50
CA VAL A 457 -37.98 -14.43 21.98
C VAL A 457 -38.60 -14.22 23.36
N PRO A 458 -39.86 -14.64 23.58
CA PRO A 458 -40.51 -14.54 24.89
C PRO A 458 -39.69 -15.21 26.00
N LYS A 459 -39.65 -14.58 27.19
CA LYS A 459 -38.82 -15.02 28.32
C LYS A 459 -39.11 -16.45 28.75
N GLU A 460 -40.36 -16.87 28.64
CA GLU A 460 -40.85 -18.20 29.01
C GLU A 460 -40.28 -19.29 28.09
N GLN A 461 -39.94 -18.93 26.84
CA GLN A 461 -39.45 -19.85 25.82
C GLN A 461 -37.94 -19.71 25.59
N TRP A 462 -37.31 -18.65 26.11
CA TRP A 462 -35.92 -18.32 25.85
C TRP A 462 -34.96 -19.47 26.19
N LYS A 463 -35.10 -20.09 27.36
CA LYS A 463 -34.18 -21.15 27.81
C LYS A 463 -34.18 -22.35 26.86
N SER A 464 -35.36 -22.89 26.55
CA SER A 464 -35.47 -24.04 25.64
C SER A 464 -35.10 -23.69 24.19
N PHE A 465 -35.29 -22.44 23.79
CA PHE A 465 -34.82 -21.93 22.51
C PHE A 465 -33.29 -21.88 22.45
N LEU A 466 -32.65 -21.27 23.45
CA LEU A 466 -31.20 -21.14 23.54
C LEU A 466 -30.51 -22.50 23.62
N ASP A 467 -31.03 -23.43 24.43
CA ASP A 467 -30.45 -24.77 24.58
C ASP A 467 -30.41 -25.55 23.25
N ARG A 468 -31.49 -25.46 22.45
CA ARG A 468 -31.51 -26.06 21.10
C ARG A 468 -30.52 -25.39 20.17
N MET A 469 -30.51 -24.06 20.16
CA MET A 469 -29.64 -23.27 19.29
C MET A 469 -28.15 -23.49 19.61
N MET A 470 -27.77 -23.56 20.89
CA MET A 470 -26.41 -23.87 21.31
C MET A 470 -25.98 -25.28 20.93
N LYS A 471 -26.92 -26.24 20.90
CA LYS A 471 -26.67 -27.62 20.46
C LYS A 471 -26.48 -27.69 18.94
N GLU A 472 -27.30 -26.98 18.17
CA GLU A 472 -27.20 -26.91 16.71
C GLU A 472 -25.91 -26.22 16.24
N ALA A 473 -25.47 -25.17 16.93
CA ALA A 473 -24.29 -24.40 16.55
C ALA A 473 -22.94 -25.08 16.82
N GLU A 474 -22.92 -26.22 17.53
CA GLU A 474 -21.72 -26.96 17.93
C GLU A 474 -20.55 -26.04 18.36
N LEU A 475 -20.85 -25.08 19.24
CA LEU A 475 -19.91 -24.05 19.63
C LEU A 475 -18.58 -24.64 20.12
N SER A 476 -17.49 -24.11 19.58
CA SER A 476 -16.14 -24.54 19.92
C SER A 476 -15.86 -24.41 21.42
N ASP A 477 -15.22 -25.43 21.99
CA ASP A 477 -14.67 -25.38 23.35
C ASP A 477 -13.26 -24.75 23.38
N TYR A 478 -12.74 -24.30 22.23
CA TYR A 478 -11.44 -23.62 22.14
C TYR A 478 -11.53 -22.17 22.62
N PHE A 479 -10.58 -21.76 23.46
CA PHE A 479 -10.48 -20.40 23.97
C PHE A 479 -9.42 -19.63 23.17
N SER A 480 -9.88 -18.66 22.38
CA SER A 480 -9.01 -17.70 21.72
C SER A 480 -8.55 -16.62 22.71
N PHE A 481 -7.57 -15.80 22.31
CA PHE A 481 -7.19 -14.61 23.08
C PHE A 481 -8.37 -13.64 23.28
N VAL A 482 -9.29 -13.57 22.30
CA VAL A 482 -10.49 -12.71 22.33
C VAL A 482 -11.58 -13.28 23.23
N GLY A 483 -11.56 -14.58 23.55
CA GLY A 483 -12.55 -15.25 24.41
C GLY A 483 -13.15 -16.49 23.77
N ASN A 484 -14.32 -16.87 24.28
CA ASN A 484 -15.09 -18.02 23.81
C ASN A 484 -16.60 -17.70 23.87
N ASP A 485 -17.30 -17.80 22.73
CA ASP A 485 -18.72 -17.43 22.63
C ASP A 485 -19.61 -18.21 23.60
N LYS A 486 -19.33 -19.51 23.77
CA LYS A 486 -20.07 -20.39 24.67
C LYS A 486 -19.91 -19.95 26.13
N ALA A 487 -18.70 -19.59 26.54
CA ALA A 487 -18.42 -19.05 27.87
C ALA A 487 -19.12 -17.70 28.10
N GLU A 488 -19.06 -16.78 27.12
CA GLU A 488 -19.75 -15.48 27.20
C GLU A 488 -21.26 -15.65 27.36
N ILE A 489 -21.87 -16.59 26.64
CA ILE A 489 -23.30 -16.91 26.77
C ILE A 489 -23.62 -17.41 28.18
N TYR A 490 -22.85 -18.36 28.72
CA TYR A 490 -23.09 -18.86 30.08
C TYR A 490 -22.96 -17.77 31.15
N VAL A 491 -22.01 -16.85 31.00
CA VAL A 491 -21.90 -15.67 31.87
C VAL A 491 -23.16 -14.80 31.78
N LYS A 492 -23.65 -14.49 30.57
CA LYS A 492 -24.85 -13.67 30.36
C LYS A 492 -26.14 -14.33 30.84
N GLU A 493 -26.20 -15.66 30.83
CA GLU A 493 -27.32 -16.44 31.37
C GLU A 493 -27.19 -16.77 32.86
N LYS A 494 -26.06 -16.42 33.49
CA LYS A 494 -25.72 -16.81 34.87
C LYS A 494 -25.76 -18.34 35.09
N ASP A 495 -25.43 -19.11 34.06
CA ASP A 495 -25.31 -20.57 34.14
C ASP A 495 -23.92 -20.96 34.66
N ASN A 496 -23.79 -20.87 35.98
CA ASN A 496 -22.52 -21.10 36.67
C ASN A 496 -22.02 -22.55 36.53
N ASP A 497 -22.92 -23.52 36.49
CA ASP A 497 -22.58 -24.94 36.44
C ASP A 497 -22.04 -25.31 35.05
N SER A 498 -22.70 -24.84 33.99
CA SER A 498 -22.24 -25.05 32.61
C SER A 498 -20.93 -24.32 32.33
N LEU A 499 -20.76 -23.09 32.84
CA LEU A 499 -19.50 -22.36 32.74
C LEU A 499 -18.36 -23.09 33.47
N PHE A 500 -18.60 -23.59 34.68
CA PHE A 500 -17.61 -24.36 35.43
C PHE A 500 -17.21 -25.65 34.69
N SER A 501 -18.19 -26.38 34.15
CA SER A 501 -17.96 -27.59 33.36
C SER A 501 -17.09 -27.30 32.14
N LEU A 502 -17.42 -26.24 31.40
CA LEU A 502 -16.65 -25.81 30.22
C LEU A 502 -15.20 -25.44 30.59
N LEU A 503 -14.99 -24.64 31.63
CA LEU A 503 -13.64 -24.26 32.07
C LEU A 503 -12.82 -25.45 32.57
N SER A 504 -13.48 -26.48 33.10
CA SER A 504 -12.84 -27.69 33.59
C SER A 504 -12.44 -28.65 32.47
N SER A 505 -13.12 -28.62 31.32
CA SER A 505 -12.86 -29.51 30.18
C SER A 505 -11.86 -28.97 29.15
N VAL A 506 -11.39 -27.72 29.31
CA VAL A 506 -10.45 -27.07 28.38
C VAL A 506 -9.11 -27.83 28.31
N ARG A 507 -8.72 -28.24 27.10
CA ARG A 507 -7.47 -28.98 26.86
C ARG A 507 -6.24 -28.08 26.66
N TYR A 508 -6.42 -26.88 26.11
CA TYR A 508 -5.34 -25.95 25.75
C TYR A 508 -5.63 -24.57 26.30
N ASN A 509 -4.61 -23.86 26.80
CA ASN A 509 -4.74 -22.51 27.37
C ASN A 509 -5.76 -22.41 28.51
N GLN A 510 -5.87 -23.48 29.32
CA GLN A 510 -6.85 -23.54 30.41
C GLN A 510 -6.57 -22.48 31.49
N LEU A 511 -5.31 -22.13 31.73
CA LEU A 511 -4.96 -21.06 32.68
C LEU A 511 -5.49 -19.70 32.22
N GLU A 512 -5.36 -19.39 30.94
CA GLU A 512 -5.85 -18.17 30.31
C GLU A 512 -7.39 -18.11 30.34
N ALA A 513 -8.05 -19.21 30.00
CA ALA A 513 -9.50 -19.34 30.09
C ALA A 513 -10.00 -19.10 31.53
N LEU A 514 -9.37 -19.73 32.52
CA LEU A 514 -9.70 -19.52 33.92
C LEU A 514 -9.44 -18.07 34.32
N MET A 515 -8.29 -17.48 33.98
CA MET A 515 -7.96 -16.08 34.29
C MET A 515 -9.04 -15.12 33.80
N LYS A 516 -9.64 -15.40 32.64
CA LYS A 516 -10.70 -14.59 32.07
C LYS A 516 -12.04 -14.81 32.77
N TYR A 517 -12.48 -16.04 33.01
CA TYR A 517 -13.87 -16.33 33.41
C TYR A 517 -14.08 -16.76 34.88
N ALA A 518 -13.04 -17.21 35.59
CA ALA A 518 -13.19 -17.79 36.94
C ALA A 518 -13.76 -16.81 37.97
N HIS A 519 -13.58 -15.50 37.78
CA HIS A 519 -14.09 -14.49 38.71
C HIS A 519 -15.63 -14.45 38.76
N TYR A 520 -16.33 -14.82 37.69
CA TYR A 520 -17.80 -14.94 37.68
C TYR A 520 -18.31 -16.08 38.59
N LEU A 521 -17.45 -17.06 38.87
CA LEU A 521 -17.77 -18.26 39.64
C LEU A 521 -17.27 -18.18 41.10
N LYS A 522 -16.86 -16.99 41.54
CA LYS A 522 -16.30 -16.76 42.88
C LYS A 522 -17.21 -17.28 44.00
N ASP A 523 -18.50 -17.01 43.92
CA ASP A 523 -19.41 -17.32 45.03
C ASP A 523 -19.93 -18.77 45.03
N THR A 524 -19.75 -19.50 43.92
CA THR A 524 -20.33 -20.84 43.74
C THR A 524 -19.28 -21.96 43.65
N HIS A 525 -18.13 -21.73 43.02
CA HIS A 525 -17.17 -22.80 42.66
C HIS A 525 -15.72 -22.52 43.08
N SER A 526 -15.45 -21.52 43.93
CA SER A 526 -14.08 -21.11 44.29
C SER A 526 -13.17 -22.26 44.73
N GLU A 527 -13.61 -23.16 45.59
CA GLU A 527 -12.79 -24.28 46.08
C GLU A 527 -12.30 -25.19 44.94
N LYS A 528 -13.21 -25.58 44.05
CA LYS A 528 -12.89 -26.44 42.90
C LYS A 528 -11.99 -25.71 41.90
N LEU A 529 -12.25 -24.43 41.64
CA LEU A 529 -11.43 -23.61 40.74
C LEU A 529 -10.00 -23.42 41.27
N ILE A 530 -9.86 -23.18 42.57
CA ILE A 530 -8.55 -23.06 43.22
C ILE A 530 -7.77 -24.36 43.08
N ALA A 531 -8.42 -25.52 43.22
CA ALA A 531 -7.76 -26.81 43.02
C ALA A 531 -7.24 -26.97 41.58
N ILE A 532 -8.05 -26.64 40.58
CA ILE A 532 -7.65 -26.68 39.15
C ILE A 532 -6.48 -25.73 38.90
N TYR A 533 -6.59 -24.48 39.33
CA TYR A 533 -5.52 -23.49 39.21
C TYR A 533 -4.21 -23.96 39.84
N THR A 534 -4.28 -24.54 41.04
CA THR A 534 -3.11 -25.01 41.78
C THR A 534 -2.38 -26.11 41.01
N SER A 535 -3.13 -27.09 40.48
CA SER A 535 -2.55 -28.17 39.67
C SER A 535 -1.88 -27.63 38.41
N LEU A 536 -2.59 -26.82 37.62
CA LEU A 536 -2.09 -26.28 36.35
C LEU A 536 -0.88 -25.36 36.55
N LEU A 537 -0.90 -24.53 37.60
CA LEU A 537 0.17 -23.60 37.89
C LEU A 537 1.45 -24.32 38.33
N ASN A 538 1.33 -25.42 39.09
CA ASN A 538 2.46 -26.27 39.46
C ASN A 538 3.12 -26.89 38.23
N ASP A 539 2.32 -27.47 37.32
CA ASP A 539 2.81 -28.04 36.06
C ASP A 539 3.47 -26.99 35.17
N TYR A 540 2.85 -25.81 35.05
CA TYR A 540 3.36 -24.70 34.26
C TYR A 540 4.70 -24.18 34.81
N ALA A 541 4.80 -23.99 36.13
CA ALA A 541 6.01 -23.52 36.80
C ALA A 541 7.17 -24.53 36.68
N GLU A 542 6.88 -25.83 36.63
CA GLU A 542 7.89 -26.84 36.45
C GLU A 542 8.49 -26.84 35.04
N ARG A 543 7.63 -26.74 34.01
CA ARG A 543 8.03 -26.87 32.60
C ARG A 543 8.63 -25.60 31.98
N ASN A 544 8.27 -24.42 32.47
CA ASN A 544 8.63 -23.16 31.83
C ASN A 544 9.69 -22.37 32.62
N LEU A 545 10.65 -21.79 31.89
CA LEU A 545 11.79 -21.02 32.41
C LEU A 545 11.90 -19.70 31.66
N GLY A 546 11.99 -18.58 32.37
CA GLY A 546 12.14 -17.26 31.75
C GLY A 546 11.32 -16.19 32.47
N ARG A 547 11.75 -14.93 32.39
CA ARG A 547 11.10 -13.82 33.10
C ARG A 547 9.63 -13.68 32.71
N GLU A 548 9.32 -13.78 31.43
CA GLU A 548 7.96 -13.71 30.89
C GLU A 548 7.03 -14.77 31.53
N HIS A 549 7.49 -16.02 31.64
CA HIS A 549 6.73 -17.10 32.26
C HIS A 549 6.51 -16.88 33.76
N TYR A 550 7.50 -16.32 34.47
CA TYR A 550 7.33 -15.99 35.89
C TYR A 550 6.32 -14.86 36.09
N GLU A 551 6.32 -13.87 35.19
CA GLU A 551 5.32 -12.79 35.18
C GLU A 551 3.91 -13.33 34.84
N PHE A 552 3.81 -14.33 33.96
CA PHE A 552 2.56 -15.07 33.75
C PHE A 552 2.09 -15.79 35.03
N ILE A 553 2.98 -16.50 35.73
CA ILE A 553 2.67 -17.15 37.02
C ILE A 553 2.12 -16.14 38.03
N ALA A 554 2.74 -14.96 38.15
CA ALA A 554 2.24 -13.90 39.03
C ALA A 554 0.85 -13.39 38.63
N ARG A 555 0.56 -13.27 37.34
CA ARG A 555 -0.78 -12.92 36.85
C ARG A 555 -1.81 -13.99 37.28
N VAL A 556 -1.49 -15.28 37.13
CA VAL A 556 -2.35 -16.38 37.58
C VAL A 556 -2.57 -16.33 39.10
N LEU A 557 -1.51 -16.19 39.91
CA LEU A 557 -1.62 -16.08 41.37
C LEU A 557 -2.53 -14.91 41.79
N SER A 558 -2.45 -13.79 41.08
CA SER A 558 -3.34 -12.64 41.33
C SER A 558 -4.81 -12.96 41.06
N CYS A 559 -5.11 -13.79 40.05
CA CYS A 559 -6.47 -14.26 39.80
C CYS A 559 -6.96 -15.20 40.91
N ILE A 560 -6.12 -16.13 41.38
CA ILE A 560 -6.47 -17.03 42.49
C ILE A 560 -6.81 -16.22 43.76
N ARG A 561 -6.06 -15.15 44.08
CA ARG A 561 -6.34 -14.29 45.25
C ARG A 561 -7.74 -13.67 45.25
N LYS A 562 -8.34 -13.46 44.08
CA LYS A 562 -9.68 -12.87 43.95
C LYS A 562 -10.80 -13.87 44.29
N LEU A 563 -10.51 -15.18 44.31
CA LEU A 563 -11.45 -16.24 44.66
C LEU A 563 -11.61 -16.39 46.19
N ASN A 564 -12.76 -16.91 46.62
CA ASN A 564 -13.04 -17.14 48.03
C ASN A 564 -12.11 -18.24 48.57
N GLY A 565 -11.31 -17.93 49.61
CA GLY A 565 -10.29 -18.84 50.15
C GLY A 565 -8.93 -18.80 49.42
N GLY A 566 -8.84 -18.11 48.28
CA GLY A 566 -7.62 -18.11 47.45
C GLY A 566 -6.42 -17.43 48.08
N GLN A 567 -6.61 -16.45 48.97
CA GLN A 567 -5.51 -15.74 49.64
C GLN A 567 -4.64 -16.68 50.49
N ALA A 568 -5.24 -17.66 51.18
CA ALA A 568 -4.50 -18.63 51.99
C ALA A 568 -3.70 -19.60 51.09
N VAL A 569 -4.31 -20.06 50.00
CA VAL A 569 -3.69 -20.97 49.04
C VAL A 569 -2.52 -20.31 48.32
N VAL A 570 -2.65 -19.04 47.90
CA VAL A 570 -1.56 -18.31 47.25
C VAL A 570 -0.37 -18.12 48.18
N LYS A 571 -0.59 -17.82 49.47
CA LYS A 571 0.52 -17.77 50.46
C LYS A 571 1.25 -19.11 50.55
N SER A 572 0.51 -20.21 50.56
CA SER A 572 1.09 -21.56 50.59
C SER A 572 1.90 -21.86 49.31
N LEU A 573 1.32 -21.60 48.13
CA LEU A 573 1.97 -21.82 46.84
C LEU A 573 3.25 -20.99 46.67
N VAL A 574 3.23 -19.72 47.07
CA VAL A 574 4.40 -18.84 47.00
C VAL A 574 5.51 -19.36 47.91
N ALA A 575 5.17 -19.80 49.13
CA ALA A 575 6.15 -20.39 50.04
C ALA A 575 6.78 -21.67 49.45
N GLU A 576 5.95 -22.54 48.85
CA GLU A 576 6.42 -23.75 48.17
C GLU A 576 7.33 -23.42 46.98
N PHE A 577 6.93 -22.49 46.12
CA PHE A 577 7.71 -22.07 44.95
C PHE A 577 9.05 -21.44 45.33
N ARG A 578 9.11 -20.65 46.42
CA ARG A 578 10.36 -20.09 46.94
C ARG A 578 11.34 -21.18 47.38
N ILE A 579 10.84 -22.30 47.92
CA ILE A 579 11.67 -23.44 48.33
C ILE A 579 12.08 -24.28 47.11
N LYS A 580 11.11 -24.70 46.29
CA LYS A 580 11.32 -25.60 45.13
C LYS A 580 12.20 -24.95 44.06
N TYR A 581 12.00 -23.65 43.79
CA TYR A 581 12.64 -22.94 42.69
C TYR A 581 13.68 -21.89 43.12
N LYS A 582 14.24 -21.99 44.33
CA LYS A 582 15.20 -21.03 44.93
C LYS A 582 16.38 -20.58 44.04
N ARG A 583 16.73 -21.37 43.00
CA ARG A 583 17.79 -21.08 42.02
C ARG A 583 17.31 -20.29 40.80
N ARG A 584 16.09 -19.75 40.81
CA ARG A 584 15.53 -18.91 39.73
C ARG A 584 15.38 -17.47 40.23
N PRO A 585 16.42 -16.60 40.17
CA PRO A 585 16.41 -15.27 40.78
C PRO A 585 15.26 -14.38 40.28
N ALA A 586 15.02 -14.36 38.96
CA ALA A 586 13.92 -13.59 38.37
C ALA A 586 12.54 -14.05 38.88
N MET A 587 12.36 -15.34 39.17
CA MET A 587 11.11 -15.85 39.75
C MET A 587 10.96 -15.36 41.20
N MET A 588 12.04 -15.32 41.99
CA MET A 588 12.00 -14.81 43.37
C MET A 588 11.64 -13.32 43.41
N GLU A 589 12.17 -12.53 42.49
CA GLU A 589 11.82 -11.11 42.32
C GLU A 589 10.32 -10.95 42.04
N VAL A 590 9.80 -11.69 41.06
CA VAL A 590 8.38 -11.65 40.68
C VAL A 590 7.47 -12.11 41.83
N LEU A 591 7.84 -13.19 42.52
CA LEU A 591 7.12 -13.71 43.69
C LEU A 591 7.25 -12.82 44.94
N GLY A 592 8.17 -11.86 44.96
CA GLY A 592 8.30 -10.90 46.07
C GLY A 592 7.10 -9.98 46.23
N LYS A 593 6.23 -9.90 45.21
CA LYS A 593 4.99 -9.12 45.20
C LYS A 593 3.82 -9.78 45.95
N PHE A 594 4.01 -11.02 46.41
CA PHE A 594 3.03 -11.85 47.12
C PHE A 594 3.57 -12.27 48.48
#